data_AF-A0A4S8QF02-F1
#
_entry.id   AF-A0A4S8QF02-F1
#
_cell.length_a   1.000
_cell.length_b   1.000
_cell.length_c   1.000
_cell.angle_alpha   90.00
_cell.angle_beta   90.00
_cell.angle_gamma   90.00
#
_symmetry.space_group_name_H-M   'P 1'
#
loop_
_entity.id
_entity.type
_entity.pdbx_description
1 polymer ?
#
loop_
_entity_poly.entity_id
_entity_poly.type
_entity_poly.pdbx_seq_one_letter_code
_entity_poly.pdbx_strand_id
1 'polypeptide(L)'
;MGAGDDAGKSFVTSGFTGTGGASAQPPSPSPPVAPGKVEGPLKSITPTEISKRHILSKIKRGTPSDVKNTVILPHVDAEADLAAIKNNQGKWLGGNKYEVNGRIWGLEGSGAIYPVRGDGLVEMNKLQYEALKGLITHEGDRDAMAKDKRFSRYKFHTTDEDWNVAQGVYDQR
;
A
#
# COMPACT_ATOMS: atom_id res chain seq x y z
N MET A 1 -4.93 84.51 -26.99
CA MET A 1 -6.06 84.09 -26.13
C MET A 1 -6.46 82.70 -26.64
N GLY A 2 -6.03 81.61 -26.00
CA GLY A 2 -6.79 80.91 -24.94
C GLY A 2 -7.94 80.10 -25.56
N ALA A 3 -8.30 78.88 -25.20
CA ALA A 3 -7.84 77.83 -24.28
C ALA A 3 -8.82 76.65 -24.52
N GLY A 4 -8.47 75.43 -24.12
CA GLY A 4 -9.38 74.27 -24.04
C GLY A 4 -8.99 73.14 -25.00
N ASP A 5 -8.95 71.86 -24.63
CA ASP A 5 -9.37 71.15 -23.41
C ASP A 5 -8.54 69.84 -23.37
N ASP A 6 -7.77 69.64 -22.30
CA ASP A 6 -8.05 68.77 -21.14
C ASP A 6 -7.52 67.34 -21.31
N ALA A 7 -6.53 67.06 -20.47
CA ALA A 7 -5.73 65.86 -20.43
C ALA A 7 -6.49 64.74 -19.71
N GLY A 8 -6.50 63.56 -20.32
CA GLY A 8 -7.06 62.34 -19.76
C GLY A 8 -6.43 62.00 -18.40
N LYS A 9 -7.31 61.89 -17.40
CA LYS A 9 -7.02 61.47 -16.02
C LYS A 9 -6.84 59.96 -15.92
N SER A 10 -5.88 59.58 -15.08
CA SER A 10 -5.61 58.25 -14.55
C SER A 10 -6.82 57.63 -13.84
N PHE A 11 -6.99 56.31 -13.98
CA PHE A 11 -7.60 55.48 -12.95
C PHE A 11 -6.81 54.18 -12.79
N VAL A 12 -6.41 53.94 -11.54
CA VAL A 12 -5.93 52.68 -10.99
C VAL A 12 -7.12 51.74 -10.76
N THR A 13 -6.99 50.45 -11.02
CA THR A 13 -7.75 49.43 -10.27
C THR A 13 -7.02 48.09 -10.23
N SER A 14 -7.23 47.43 -9.09
CA SER A 14 -6.48 46.33 -8.51
C SER A 14 -6.90 44.95 -9.02
N GLY A 15 -5.95 44.01 -8.92
CA GLY A 15 -6.11 42.58 -8.63
C GLY A 15 -7.34 41.83 -9.14
N PHE A 16 -7.13 40.99 -10.18
CA PHE A 16 -8.00 39.85 -10.48
C PHE A 16 -7.26 38.55 -10.18
N THR A 17 -7.75 37.84 -9.16
CA THR A 17 -7.43 36.46 -8.81
C THR A 17 -8.36 35.51 -9.59
N GLY A 18 -7.79 34.60 -10.38
CA GLY A 18 -8.46 33.40 -10.93
C GLY A 18 -7.37 32.37 -11.27
N THR A 19 -7.21 31.27 -10.52
CA THR A 19 -7.98 30.01 -10.53
C THR A 19 -7.88 29.23 -11.85
N GLY A 20 -7.20 28.08 -11.80
CA GLY A 20 -7.55 26.89 -12.56
C GLY A 20 -6.53 26.43 -13.61
N GLY A 21 -6.03 25.20 -13.45
CA GLY A 21 -5.42 24.45 -14.56
C GLY A 21 -4.07 23.80 -14.28
N ALA A 22 -3.85 23.16 -13.13
CA ALA A 22 -2.84 22.12 -13.06
C ALA A 22 -3.34 20.94 -13.91
N SER A 23 -2.89 20.86 -15.16
CA SER A 23 -3.07 19.69 -16.01
C SER A 23 -2.41 18.49 -15.31
N ALA A 24 -3.21 17.73 -14.56
CA ALA A 24 -2.83 16.43 -14.08
C ALA A 24 -2.61 15.55 -15.31
N GLN A 25 -1.34 15.33 -15.64
CA GLN A 25 -0.93 14.30 -16.58
C GLN A 25 -1.53 12.98 -16.07
N PRO A 26 -2.26 12.20 -16.90
CA PRO A 26 -2.67 10.86 -16.49
C PRO A 26 -1.41 10.06 -16.12
N PRO A 27 -1.45 9.16 -15.11
CA PRO A 27 -0.29 8.34 -14.78
C PRO A 27 0.09 7.56 -16.03
N SER A 28 1.29 7.81 -16.56
CA SER A 28 1.84 7.02 -17.67
C SER A 28 1.75 5.55 -17.28
N PRO A 29 1.17 4.66 -18.12
CA PRO A 29 1.27 3.23 -17.87
C PRO A 29 2.75 2.86 -17.89
N SER A 30 3.27 2.36 -16.77
CA SER A 30 4.62 1.81 -16.72
C SER A 30 4.77 0.79 -17.85
N PRO A 31 5.82 0.86 -18.68
CA PRO A 31 6.00 -0.10 -19.77
C PRO A 31 6.10 -1.52 -19.20
N PRO A 32 5.63 -2.55 -19.93
CA PRO A 32 5.86 -3.93 -19.55
C PRO A 32 7.36 -4.16 -19.43
N VAL A 33 7.81 -4.59 -18.25
CA VAL A 33 9.22 -4.79 -17.93
C VAL A 33 9.76 -5.88 -18.84
N ALA A 34 10.62 -5.52 -19.79
CA ALA A 34 11.40 -6.48 -20.58
C ALA A 34 12.19 -7.39 -19.62
N PRO A 35 12.38 -8.69 -19.93
CA PRO A 35 13.13 -9.60 -19.06
C PRO A 35 14.50 -9.00 -18.77
N GLY A 36 14.67 -8.56 -17.52
CA GLY A 36 15.83 -7.82 -17.08
C GLY A 36 16.98 -8.77 -16.79
N LYS A 37 18.19 -8.26 -16.94
CA LYS A 37 19.39 -8.91 -16.38
C LYS A 37 19.14 -9.20 -14.90
N VAL A 38 19.39 -10.42 -14.45
CA VAL A 38 19.21 -10.80 -13.04
C VAL A 38 20.10 -9.94 -12.17
N GLU A 39 19.49 -9.16 -11.28
CA GLU A 39 20.16 -8.19 -10.41
C GLU A 39 19.89 -8.45 -8.93
N GLY A 40 20.79 -7.95 -8.08
CA GLY A 40 20.70 -8.12 -6.63
C GLY A 40 20.75 -9.59 -6.16
N PRO A 41 20.13 -9.87 -5.00
CA PRO A 41 20.10 -11.21 -4.39
C PRO A 41 19.54 -12.34 -5.27
N LEU A 42 18.68 -12.04 -6.26
CA LEU A 42 18.19 -13.05 -7.22
C LEU A 42 19.28 -13.72 -8.05
N LYS A 43 20.50 -13.14 -8.10
CA LYS A 43 21.65 -13.79 -8.75
C LYS A 43 22.07 -15.09 -8.06
N SER A 44 21.79 -15.22 -6.78
CA SER A 44 22.26 -16.33 -5.93
C SER A 44 21.16 -17.00 -5.12
N ILE A 45 19.99 -16.38 -5.00
CA ILE A 45 18.87 -16.86 -4.19
C ILE A 45 17.69 -17.14 -5.11
N THR A 46 17.20 -18.38 -5.07
CA THR A 46 15.99 -18.77 -5.79
C THR A 46 14.77 -18.41 -4.93
N PRO A 47 13.82 -17.60 -5.45
CA PRO A 47 12.59 -17.33 -4.72
C PRO A 47 11.76 -18.59 -4.53
N THR A 48 11.16 -18.74 -3.35
CA THR A 48 10.43 -19.96 -3.00
C THR A 48 8.93 -19.70 -2.92
N GLU A 49 8.50 -18.98 -1.89
CA GLU A 49 7.09 -18.79 -1.53
C GLU A 49 6.80 -17.42 -0.91
N ILE A 50 5.51 -17.07 -0.88
CA ILE A 50 4.96 -15.96 -0.09
C ILE A 50 4.27 -16.55 1.13
N SER A 51 4.63 -16.09 2.33
CA SER A 51 4.05 -16.63 3.56
C SER A 51 2.54 -16.36 3.66
N LYS A 52 1.78 -17.37 4.09
CA LYS A 52 0.32 -17.31 4.29
C LYS A 52 -0.15 -16.17 5.21
N ARG A 53 0.72 -15.65 6.08
CA ARG A 53 0.41 -14.51 6.96
C ARG A 53 0.15 -13.20 6.18
N HIS A 54 0.60 -13.11 4.95
CA HIS A 54 0.39 -11.93 4.11
C HIS A 54 -0.89 -12.04 3.28
N ILE A 55 -1.43 -13.21 3.02
CA ILE A 55 -2.57 -13.39 2.10
C ILE A 55 -3.88 -13.27 2.89
N LEU A 56 -4.71 -12.24 2.62
CA LEU A 56 -5.92 -11.96 3.40
C LEU A 56 -6.81 -13.20 3.59
N SER A 57 -7.08 -13.93 2.51
CA SER A 57 -7.91 -15.14 2.52
C SER A 57 -7.31 -16.33 3.31
N LYS A 58 -6.02 -16.27 3.67
CA LYS A 58 -5.30 -17.30 4.43
C LYS A 58 -5.01 -16.89 5.88
N ILE A 59 -5.27 -15.63 6.25
CA ILE A 59 -5.13 -15.16 7.63
C ILE A 59 -6.21 -15.83 8.48
N LYS A 60 -5.81 -16.32 9.65
CA LYS A 60 -6.68 -16.96 10.63
C LYS A 60 -6.25 -16.55 12.03
N ARG A 61 -7.07 -16.90 13.02
CA ARG A 61 -6.81 -16.64 14.45
C ARG A 61 -5.39 -16.98 14.90
N GLY A 62 -4.84 -18.12 14.45
CA GLY A 62 -3.51 -18.61 14.84
C GLY A 62 -2.35 -18.06 14.01
N THR A 63 -2.60 -17.16 13.06
CA THR A 63 -1.54 -16.60 12.22
C THR A 63 -0.63 -15.69 13.07
N PRO A 64 0.71 -15.84 12.99
CA PRO A 64 1.64 -14.98 13.71
C PRO A 64 1.52 -13.51 13.29
N SER A 65 1.61 -12.61 14.26
CA SER A 65 1.70 -11.15 14.05
C SER A 65 3.13 -10.67 14.32
N ASP A 66 3.67 -9.83 13.45
CA ASP A 66 4.93 -9.12 13.69
C ASP A 66 4.69 -7.65 14.05
N VAL A 67 5.74 -6.89 14.34
CA VAL A 67 5.71 -5.44 14.55
C VAL A 67 5.22 -4.72 13.29
N LYS A 68 5.68 -5.17 12.13
CA LYS A 68 5.29 -4.66 10.82
C LYS A 68 4.76 -5.81 9.97
N ASN A 69 3.52 -5.66 9.49
CA ASN A 69 2.85 -6.63 8.65
C ASN A 69 2.44 -5.94 7.35
N THR A 70 2.29 -6.71 6.28
CA THR A 70 1.69 -6.21 5.03
C THR A 70 0.72 -7.27 4.54
N VAL A 71 -0.52 -6.89 4.27
CA VAL A 71 -1.60 -7.76 3.80
C VAL A 71 -1.78 -7.58 2.29
N ILE A 72 -1.88 -8.69 1.59
CA ILE A 72 -2.16 -8.82 0.16
C ILE A 72 -3.67 -9.00 0.03
N LEU A 73 -4.30 -8.05 -0.65
CA LEU A 73 -5.72 -8.05 -0.92
C LEU A 73 -6.09 -9.07 -2.03
N PRO A 74 -7.35 -9.56 -2.08
CA PRO A 74 -7.72 -10.69 -2.92
C PRO A 74 -7.62 -10.45 -4.43
N HIS A 75 -7.69 -9.19 -4.87
CA HIS A 75 -7.56 -8.82 -6.29
C HIS A 75 -6.10 -8.88 -6.79
N VAL A 76 -5.12 -9.02 -5.89
CA VAL A 76 -3.70 -9.12 -6.27
C VAL A 76 -3.35 -10.57 -6.61
N ASP A 77 -2.90 -10.78 -7.85
CA ASP A 77 -2.32 -12.06 -8.27
C ASP A 77 -0.86 -12.19 -7.78
N ALA A 78 -0.71 -12.56 -6.52
CA ALA A 78 0.59 -12.73 -5.89
C ALA A 78 1.38 -13.92 -6.46
N GLU A 79 0.71 -14.92 -7.05
CA GLU A 79 1.37 -16.06 -7.68
C GLU A 79 1.99 -15.65 -9.03
N ALA A 80 1.30 -14.83 -9.82
CA ALA A 80 1.84 -14.23 -11.03
C ALA A 80 3.04 -13.32 -10.73
N ASP A 81 2.95 -12.50 -9.68
CA ASP A 81 4.07 -11.67 -9.23
C ASP A 81 5.28 -12.52 -8.82
N LEU A 82 5.06 -13.58 -8.02
CA LEU A 82 6.11 -14.53 -7.64
C LEU A 82 6.76 -15.19 -8.87
N ALA A 83 5.95 -15.61 -9.86
CA ALA A 83 6.44 -16.20 -11.10
C ALA A 83 7.28 -15.18 -11.90
N ALA A 84 6.83 -13.93 -11.99
CA ALA A 84 7.58 -12.86 -12.64
C ALA A 84 8.92 -12.59 -11.95
N ILE A 85 8.98 -12.61 -10.62
CA ILE A 85 10.23 -12.48 -9.86
C ILE A 85 11.16 -13.66 -10.16
N LYS A 86 10.65 -14.90 -10.16
CA LYS A 86 11.43 -16.11 -10.51
C LYS A 86 11.99 -16.05 -11.93
N ASN A 87 11.23 -15.49 -12.86
CA ASN A 87 11.61 -15.32 -14.26
C ASN A 87 12.44 -14.06 -14.54
N ASN A 88 12.84 -13.31 -13.50
CA ASN A 88 13.63 -12.08 -13.60
C ASN A 88 12.96 -10.97 -14.43
N GLN A 89 11.64 -10.92 -14.35
CA GLN A 89 10.81 -9.90 -15.01
C GLN A 89 10.54 -8.69 -14.09
N GLY A 90 11.12 -8.68 -12.89
CA GLY A 90 11.03 -7.57 -11.94
C GLY A 90 12.19 -6.58 -12.05
N LYS A 91 11.92 -5.31 -11.76
CA LYS A 91 12.93 -4.27 -11.67
C LYS A 91 13.59 -4.29 -10.29
N TRP A 92 14.90 -4.43 -10.22
CA TRP A 92 15.62 -4.33 -8.96
C TRP A 92 15.65 -2.88 -8.47
N LEU A 93 15.30 -2.66 -7.19
CA LEU A 93 15.26 -1.33 -6.57
C LEU A 93 16.43 -1.09 -5.60
N GLY A 94 17.39 -2.00 -5.54
CA GLY A 94 18.48 -1.97 -4.57
C GLY A 94 18.22 -2.84 -3.33
N GLY A 95 19.30 -3.26 -2.67
CA GLY A 95 19.23 -4.20 -1.55
C GLY A 95 18.53 -5.50 -1.95
N ASN A 96 17.50 -5.88 -1.21
CA ASN A 96 16.70 -7.08 -1.44
C ASN A 96 15.31 -6.81 -2.05
N LYS A 97 15.10 -5.65 -2.67
CA LYS A 97 13.77 -5.20 -3.13
C LYS A 97 13.63 -5.26 -4.65
N TYR A 98 12.46 -5.68 -5.09
CA TYR A 98 12.08 -5.81 -6.49
C TYR A 98 10.69 -5.21 -6.73
N GLU A 99 10.53 -4.52 -7.85
CA GLU A 99 9.26 -3.99 -8.32
C GLU A 99 8.69 -4.89 -9.44
N VAL A 100 7.45 -5.34 -9.26
CA VAL A 100 6.70 -6.15 -10.23
C VAL A 100 5.27 -5.65 -10.25
N ASN A 101 4.74 -5.36 -11.45
CA ASN A 101 3.36 -4.90 -11.62
C ASN A 101 2.97 -3.71 -10.72
N GLY A 102 3.90 -2.78 -10.48
CA GLY A 102 3.71 -1.62 -9.60
C GLY A 102 3.71 -1.93 -8.10
N ARG A 103 4.04 -3.17 -7.72
CA ARG A 103 4.18 -3.62 -6.33
C ARG A 103 5.63 -3.89 -5.98
N ILE A 104 6.02 -3.51 -4.77
CA ILE A 104 7.35 -3.74 -4.23
C ILE A 104 7.33 -4.96 -3.33
N TRP A 105 8.22 -5.89 -3.64
CA TRP A 105 8.44 -7.14 -2.93
C TRP A 105 9.86 -7.17 -2.38
N GLY A 106 10.02 -7.74 -1.19
CA GLY A 106 11.31 -8.03 -0.57
C GLY A 106 11.65 -9.51 -0.71
N LEU A 107 12.93 -9.81 -0.87
CA LEU A 107 13.47 -11.18 -0.86
C LEU A 107 14.27 -11.41 0.43
N GLU A 108 13.91 -12.44 1.18
CA GLU A 108 14.69 -12.88 2.34
C GLU A 108 15.91 -13.68 1.90
N GLY A 109 16.92 -13.77 2.78
CA GLY A 109 18.10 -14.61 2.57
C GLY A 109 17.77 -16.10 2.35
N SER A 110 16.61 -16.55 2.85
CA SER A 110 16.08 -17.91 2.68
C SER A 110 15.37 -18.15 1.35
N GLY A 111 15.15 -17.10 0.54
CA GLY A 111 14.35 -17.15 -0.69
C GLY A 111 12.86 -16.86 -0.51
N ALA A 112 12.37 -16.70 0.72
CA ALA A 112 10.98 -16.28 0.94
C ALA A 112 10.76 -14.85 0.42
N ILE A 113 9.63 -14.62 -0.23
CA ILE A 113 9.19 -13.29 -0.67
C ILE A 113 8.21 -12.72 0.35
N TYR A 114 8.34 -11.42 0.64
CA TYR A 114 7.37 -10.68 1.43
C TYR A 114 6.91 -9.39 0.72
N PRO A 115 5.62 -9.03 0.84
CA PRO A 115 5.13 -7.76 0.30
C PRO A 115 5.67 -6.60 1.13
N VAL A 116 6.03 -5.51 0.44
CA VAL A 116 6.47 -4.27 1.08
C VAL A 116 5.38 -3.22 0.97
N ARG A 117 5.02 -2.82 -0.27
CA ARG A 117 4.01 -1.79 -0.57
C ARG A 117 3.63 -1.82 -2.04
N GLY A 118 2.49 -1.23 -2.39
CA GLY A 118 2.02 -1.11 -3.77
C GLY A 118 0.51 -1.31 -3.85
N ASP A 119 -0.02 -1.25 -5.05
CA ASP A 119 -1.46 -1.48 -5.27
C ASP A 119 -1.90 -2.84 -4.72
N GLY A 120 -2.97 -2.84 -3.93
CA GLY A 120 -3.47 -4.04 -3.26
C GLY A 120 -2.61 -4.59 -2.10
N LEU A 121 -1.55 -3.88 -1.68
CA LEU A 121 -0.71 -4.23 -0.54
C LEU A 121 -0.89 -3.21 0.60
N VAL A 122 -1.46 -3.66 1.72
CA VAL A 122 -1.79 -2.79 2.86
C VAL A 122 -0.80 -3.01 4.00
N GLU A 123 0.02 -2.00 4.31
CA GLU A 123 0.91 -2.01 5.47
C GLU A 123 0.11 -1.84 6.77
N MET A 124 0.37 -2.70 7.76
CA MET A 124 -0.32 -2.73 9.04
C MET A 124 0.66 -2.87 10.20
N ASN A 125 0.43 -2.13 11.26
CA ASN A 125 1.12 -2.33 12.53
C ASN A 125 0.60 -3.61 13.23
N LYS A 126 1.25 -4.00 14.33
CA LYS A 126 0.86 -5.19 15.11
C LYS A 126 -0.59 -5.15 15.64
N LEU A 127 -1.05 -4.00 16.12
CA LEU A 127 -2.39 -3.83 16.70
C LEU A 127 -3.48 -3.93 15.64
N GLN A 128 -3.29 -3.26 14.50
CA GLN A 128 -4.16 -3.35 13.32
C GLN A 128 -4.28 -4.80 12.83
N TYR A 129 -3.15 -5.51 12.77
CA TYR A 129 -3.14 -6.90 12.30
C TYR A 129 -3.84 -7.85 13.29
N GLU A 130 -3.68 -7.65 14.59
CA GLU A 130 -4.43 -8.40 15.61
C GLU A 130 -5.93 -8.08 15.60
N ALA A 131 -6.30 -6.82 15.37
CA ALA A 131 -7.69 -6.42 15.16
C ALA A 131 -8.30 -7.13 13.94
N LEU A 132 -7.59 -7.15 12.80
CA LEU A 132 -8.01 -7.87 11.59
C LEU A 132 -8.23 -9.37 11.85
N LYS A 133 -7.30 -10.02 12.56
CA LYS A 133 -7.46 -11.43 12.96
C LYS A 133 -8.71 -11.65 13.82
N GLY A 134 -9.03 -10.70 14.69
CA GLY A 134 -10.25 -10.71 15.49
C GLY A 134 -11.49 -10.61 14.64
N LEU A 135 -11.55 -9.64 13.71
CA LEU A 135 -12.65 -9.50 12.75
C LEU A 135 -12.84 -10.75 11.89
N ILE A 136 -11.76 -11.36 11.40
CA ILE A 136 -11.83 -12.63 10.66
C ILE A 136 -12.40 -13.76 11.53
N THR A 137 -12.05 -13.79 12.81
CA THR A 137 -12.51 -14.85 13.74
C THR A 137 -13.98 -14.69 14.10
N HIS A 138 -14.46 -13.46 14.22
CA HIS A 138 -15.81 -13.12 14.65
C HIS A 138 -16.68 -12.56 13.51
N GLU A 139 -16.33 -12.87 12.26
CA GLU A 139 -17.12 -12.53 11.07
C GLU A 139 -17.49 -11.04 10.97
N GLY A 140 -16.54 -10.17 11.30
CA GLY A 140 -16.71 -8.71 11.26
C GLY A 140 -17.38 -8.12 12.51
N ASP A 141 -17.81 -8.93 13.47
CA ASP A 141 -18.42 -8.45 14.70
C ASP A 141 -17.36 -7.90 15.69
N ARG A 142 -17.22 -6.57 15.65
CA ARG A 142 -16.33 -5.82 16.55
C ARG A 142 -16.73 -5.96 18.02
N ASP A 143 -18.02 -6.04 18.33
CA ASP A 143 -18.53 -6.15 19.71
C ASP A 143 -18.27 -7.53 20.30
N ALA A 144 -18.47 -8.59 19.52
CA ALA A 144 -18.10 -9.95 19.90
C ALA A 144 -16.60 -10.05 20.17
N MET A 145 -15.79 -9.43 19.31
CA MET A 145 -14.34 -9.40 19.45
C MET A 145 -13.89 -8.63 20.71
N ALA A 146 -14.50 -7.48 21.02
CA ALA A 146 -14.19 -6.69 22.21
C ALA A 146 -14.48 -7.41 23.54
N LYS A 147 -15.27 -8.49 23.51
CA LYS A 147 -15.57 -9.39 24.63
C LYS A 147 -14.64 -10.61 24.68
N ASP A 148 -13.87 -10.88 23.62
CA ASP A 148 -12.95 -12.00 23.56
C ASP A 148 -11.78 -11.79 24.55
N LYS A 149 -11.69 -12.69 25.55
CA LYS A 149 -10.64 -12.67 26.56
C LYS A 149 -9.23 -12.73 25.97
N ARG A 150 -9.05 -13.29 24.77
CA ARG A 150 -7.73 -13.37 24.11
C ARG A 150 -7.32 -12.05 23.46
N PHE A 151 -8.29 -11.21 23.09
CA PHE A 151 -8.02 -9.87 22.61
C PHE A 151 -7.84 -8.85 23.74
N SER A 152 -8.21 -9.21 24.99
CA SER A 152 -8.06 -8.33 26.16
C SER A 152 -6.67 -7.71 26.31
N ARG A 153 -5.60 -8.42 25.91
CA ARG A 153 -4.21 -7.92 25.94
C ARG A 153 -3.90 -6.80 24.94
N TYR A 154 -4.68 -6.70 23.87
CA TYR A 154 -4.51 -5.68 22.83
C TYR A 154 -5.57 -4.58 22.91
N LYS A 155 -6.74 -4.90 23.47
CA LYS A 155 -7.89 -4.01 23.60
C LYS A 155 -7.53 -2.64 24.20
N PHE A 156 -6.65 -2.61 25.19
CA PHE A 156 -6.26 -1.35 25.87
C PHE A 156 -5.34 -0.44 25.03
N HIS A 157 -4.69 -0.98 24.01
CA HIS A 157 -3.78 -0.23 23.15
C HIS A 157 -4.32 0.00 21.74
N THR A 158 -5.37 -0.73 21.35
CA THR A 158 -5.97 -0.62 20.03
C THR A 158 -6.87 0.60 19.97
N THR A 159 -6.50 1.56 19.13
CA THR A 159 -7.26 2.79 18.92
C THR A 159 -8.40 2.59 17.92
N ASP A 160 -9.35 3.53 17.86
CA ASP A 160 -10.39 3.50 16.81
C ASP A 160 -9.80 3.57 15.40
N GLU A 161 -8.67 4.25 15.22
CA GLU A 161 -7.96 4.29 13.94
C GLU A 161 -7.44 2.89 13.56
N ASP A 162 -6.85 2.16 14.50
CA ASP A 162 -6.39 0.79 14.25
C ASP A 162 -7.54 -0.12 13.83
N TRP A 163 -8.71 0.06 14.45
CA TRP A 163 -9.94 -0.65 14.11
C TRP A 163 -10.45 -0.31 12.71
N ASN A 164 -10.48 0.97 12.36
CA ASN A 164 -10.95 1.42 11.05
C ASN A 164 -10.06 0.87 9.92
N VAL A 165 -8.74 0.85 10.12
CA VAL A 165 -7.81 0.24 9.16
C VAL A 165 -8.08 -1.26 9.03
N ALA A 166 -8.21 -1.97 10.16
CA ALA A 166 -8.50 -3.40 10.15
C ALA A 166 -9.84 -3.74 9.48
N GLN A 167 -10.88 -2.95 9.76
CA GLN A 167 -12.20 -3.10 9.15
C GLN A 167 -12.14 -2.85 7.64
N GLY A 168 -11.48 -1.78 7.21
CA GLY A 168 -11.32 -1.48 5.79
C GLY A 168 -10.59 -2.58 5.01
N VAL A 169 -9.65 -3.30 5.64
CA VAL A 169 -9.02 -4.49 5.03
C VAL A 169 -9.98 -5.68 5.05
N TYR A 170 -10.70 -5.89 6.16
CA TYR A 170 -11.66 -6.99 6.30
C TYR A 170 -12.77 -6.92 5.24
N ASP A 171 -13.29 -5.73 4.97
CA ASP A 171 -14.38 -5.49 4.01
C ASP A 171 -13.97 -5.78 2.55
N GLN A 172 -12.67 -5.93 2.30
CA GLN A 172 -12.10 -6.25 0.98
C GLN A 172 -11.81 -7.75 0.78
N ARG A 173 -12.25 -8.61 1.70
CA ARG A 173 -12.00 -10.07 1.71
C ARG A 173 -12.72 -10.84 0.61
#